data_AF-A0A6P2QYE9-F1
#
_entry.id   AF-A0A6P2QYE9-F1
#
_cell.length_a   1.000
_cell.length_b   1.000
_cell.length_c   1.000
_cell.angle_alpha   90.00
_cell.angle_beta   90.00
_cell.angle_gamma   90.00
#
_symmetry.space_group_name_H-M   'P 1'
#
loop_
_entity.id
_entity.type
_entity.pdbx_description
1 polymer ?
#
loop_
_entity_poly.entity_id
_entity_poly.type
_entity_poly.pdbx_seq_one_letter_code
_entity_poly.pdbx_strand_id
1 'polypeptide(L)'
;MQIGNPGDPGLRSLLAGNEGGDLIIPAAWKDRLTTGAATTMGAYNIRAGIGYLLMRMANYAIKSIPDSDGATYEMNVQAGDSISKIAKAKGSTVETIQKLNPAAHILRPGQTLKYRKASLRRVIAGWKMITTSSIATSYNVGDSMYAKKLDYALALIRKGETAICAY
;
A
#
# COMPACT_ATOMS: atom_id res chain seq x y z
N MET A 1 13.45 -17.77 1.53
CA MET A 1 12.65 -16.87 0.67
C MET A 1 13.64 -16.05 -0.16
N GLN A 2 13.89 -16.46 -1.40
CA GLN A 2 14.72 -15.72 -2.34
C GLN A 2 13.79 -14.97 -3.31
N ILE A 3 14.23 -13.83 -3.84
CA ILE A 3 13.49 -13.04 -4.81
C ILE A 3 14.43 -12.55 -5.93
N GLY A 4 13.88 -12.27 -7.11
CA GLY A 4 14.66 -11.77 -8.24
C GLY A 4 15.34 -12.85 -9.06
N ASN A 5 14.83 -14.09 -9.00
CA ASN A 5 15.26 -15.16 -9.88
C ASN A 5 14.86 -14.83 -11.34
N PRO A 6 15.66 -15.20 -12.35
CA PRO A 6 15.27 -15.04 -13.75
C PRO A 6 13.88 -15.66 -14.02
N GLY A 7 12.97 -14.87 -14.59
CA GLY A 7 11.58 -15.27 -14.84
C GLY A 7 10.60 -15.07 -13.68
N ASP A 8 11.08 -14.84 -12.45
CA ASP A 8 10.24 -14.50 -11.30
C ASP A 8 9.82 -13.01 -11.35
N PRO A 9 8.52 -12.68 -11.33
CA PRO A 9 8.06 -11.29 -11.39
C PRO A 9 8.19 -10.56 -10.05
N GLY A 10 8.42 -11.26 -8.93
CA GLY A 10 8.22 -10.72 -7.59
C GLY A 10 9.03 -9.46 -7.29
N LEU A 11 10.32 -9.45 -7.63
CA LEU A 11 11.19 -8.29 -7.43
C LEU A 11 10.74 -7.10 -8.29
N ARG A 12 10.35 -7.37 -9.54
CA ARG A 12 9.86 -6.32 -10.45
C ARG A 12 8.55 -5.73 -9.94
N SER A 13 7.61 -6.57 -9.53
CA SER A 13 6.31 -6.15 -8.97
C SER A 13 6.49 -5.28 -7.72
N LEU A 14 7.42 -5.66 -6.82
CA LEU A 14 7.72 -4.87 -5.63
C LEU A 14 8.24 -3.47 -5.98
N LEU A 15 9.10 -3.35 -7.00
CA LEU A 15 9.79 -2.10 -7.33
C LEU A 15 9.05 -1.23 -8.35
N ALA A 16 8.07 -1.76 -9.09
CA ALA A 16 7.35 -1.04 -10.14
C ALA A 16 6.41 0.05 -9.61
N GLY A 17 6.05 0.02 -8.31
CA GLY A 17 5.17 1.03 -7.68
C GLY A 17 3.70 0.97 -8.08
N ASN A 18 3.29 0.01 -8.91
CA ASN A 18 1.91 -0.13 -9.40
C ASN A 18 1.10 -1.21 -8.66
N GLU A 19 1.77 -2.08 -7.88
CA GLU A 19 1.16 -3.16 -7.08
C GLU A 19 1.13 -2.88 -5.56
N GLY A 20 1.53 -1.67 -5.12
CA GLY A 20 1.53 -1.27 -3.71
C GLY A 20 2.87 -1.38 -3.00
N GLY A 21 3.94 -1.81 -3.71
CA GLY A 21 5.29 -1.84 -3.14
C GLY A 21 5.80 -0.46 -2.68
N ASP A 22 5.30 0.62 -3.27
CA ASP A 22 5.56 2.02 -2.88
C ASP A 22 5.00 2.39 -1.49
N LEU A 23 4.00 1.64 -1.02
CA LEU A 23 3.40 1.75 0.33
C LEU A 23 4.11 0.86 1.35
N ILE A 24 4.91 -0.10 0.89
CA ILE A 24 5.63 -1.06 1.74
C ILE A 24 7.07 -0.63 1.98
N ILE A 25 7.76 -0.19 0.93
CA ILE A 25 9.17 0.20 0.99
C ILE A 25 9.28 1.57 1.69
N PRO A 26 10.00 1.65 2.84
CA PRO A 26 10.23 2.93 3.50
C PRO A 26 10.94 3.92 2.58
N ALA A 27 10.63 5.21 2.70
CA ALA A 27 11.20 6.26 1.85
C ALA A 27 12.74 6.21 1.78
N ALA A 28 13.41 5.97 2.91
CA ALA A 28 14.87 5.85 3.00
C ALA A 28 15.48 4.69 2.19
N TRP A 29 14.65 3.74 1.71
CA TRP A 29 15.06 2.59 0.92
C TRP A 29 14.68 2.67 -0.55
N LYS A 30 13.84 3.63 -0.98
CA LYS A 30 13.32 3.69 -2.36
C LYS A 30 14.44 3.76 -3.41
N ASP A 31 15.46 4.56 -3.17
CA ASP A 31 16.60 4.70 -4.10
C ASP A 31 17.70 3.66 -3.88
N ARG A 32 17.67 2.96 -2.74
CA ARG A 32 18.69 1.98 -2.35
C ARG A 32 18.32 0.57 -2.80
N LEU A 33 17.05 0.20 -2.68
CA LEU A 33 16.56 -1.13 -3.02
C LEU A 33 16.29 -1.22 -4.52
N THR A 34 17.36 -1.41 -5.30
CA THR A 34 17.28 -1.59 -6.75
C THR A 34 17.28 -3.07 -7.13
N THR A 35 16.89 -3.38 -8.37
CA THR A 35 16.97 -4.74 -8.91
C THR A 35 18.39 -5.29 -8.79
N GLY A 36 19.40 -4.50 -9.18
CA GLY A 36 20.80 -4.92 -9.15
C GLY A 36 21.30 -5.18 -7.72
N ALA A 37 20.98 -4.30 -6.77
CA ALA A 37 21.37 -4.50 -5.38
C ALA A 37 20.69 -5.73 -4.77
N ALA A 38 19.39 -5.94 -5.05
CA ALA A 38 18.64 -7.08 -4.52
C ALA A 38 19.10 -8.43 -5.11
N THR A 39 19.62 -8.48 -6.34
CA THR A 39 20.13 -9.73 -6.94
C THR A 39 21.60 -10.03 -6.64
N THR A 40 22.39 -9.03 -6.24
CA THR A 40 23.84 -9.20 -5.98
C THR A 40 24.21 -9.17 -4.50
N MET A 41 23.40 -8.55 -3.64
CA MET A 41 23.70 -8.40 -2.22
C MET A 41 22.68 -9.19 -1.38
N GLY A 42 23.13 -10.22 -0.66
CA GLY A 42 22.24 -11.09 0.12
C GLY A 42 21.37 -10.34 1.13
N ALA A 43 21.92 -9.31 1.79
CA ALA A 43 21.18 -8.49 2.74
C ALA A 43 20.06 -7.67 2.08
N TYR A 44 20.20 -7.29 0.80
CA TYR A 44 19.17 -6.57 0.04
C TYR A 44 18.16 -7.55 -0.54
N ASN A 45 18.58 -8.76 -0.92
CA ASN A 45 17.68 -9.83 -1.31
C ASN A 45 16.68 -10.16 -0.19
N ILE A 46 17.16 -10.29 1.05
CA ILE A 46 16.32 -10.53 2.23
C ILE A 46 15.32 -9.38 2.42
N ARG A 47 15.77 -8.12 2.34
CA ARG A 47 14.89 -6.95 2.46
C ARG A 47 13.83 -6.89 1.36
N ALA A 48 14.21 -7.17 0.11
CA ALA A 48 13.26 -7.26 -0.99
C ALA A 48 12.28 -8.42 -0.79
N GLY A 49 12.73 -9.58 -0.32
CA GLY A 49 11.87 -10.72 0.00
C GLY A 49 10.84 -10.38 1.08
N ILE A 50 11.26 -9.71 2.16
CA ILE A 50 10.36 -9.20 3.21
C ILE A 50 9.38 -8.17 2.64
N GLY A 51 9.86 -7.21 1.84
CA GLY A 51 9.01 -6.21 1.20
C GLY A 51 7.95 -6.84 0.30
N TYR A 52 8.33 -7.81 -0.53
CA TYR A 52 7.39 -8.52 -1.38
C TYR A 52 6.39 -9.34 -0.57
N LEU A 53 6.85 -10.02 0.49
CA LEU A 53 5.96 -10.73 1.41
C LEU A 53 4.91 -9.80 2.00
N LEU A 54 5.32 -8.66 2.57
CA LEU A 54 4.40 -7.68 3.10
C LEU A 54 3.45 -7.16 2.00
N MET A 55 3.95 -6.86 0.81
CA MET A 55 3.12 -6.43 -0.32
C MET A 55 2.02 -7.44 -0.67
N ARG A 56 2.31 -8.75 -0.62
CA ARG A 56 1.33 -9.81 -0.88
C ARG A 56 0.37 -10.09 0.29
N MET A 57 0.77 -9.72 1.50
CA MET A 57 -0.01 -9.86 2.73
C MET A 57 -0.87 -8.63 3.06
N ALA A 58 -0.66 -7.50 2.40
CA ALA A 58 -1.47 -6.31 2.55
C ALA A 58 -2.84 -6.45 1.85
N ASN A 59 -3.88 -5.96 2.51
CA ASN A 59 -5.19 -5.71 1.91
C ASN A 59 -5.23 -4.24 1.47
N TYR A 60 -5.39 -4.00 0.18
CA TYR A 60 -5.42 -2.64 -0.36
C TYR A 60 -6.85 -2.12 -0.51
N ALA A 61 -7.02 -0.83 -0.31
CA ALA A 61 -8.23 -0.11 -0.70
C ALA A 61 -7.86 1.19 -1.40
N ILE A 62 -8.77 1.70 -2.23
CA ILE A 62 -8.72 3.07 -2.70
C ILE A 62 -9.48 3.93 -1.69
N LYS A 63 -8.81 4.92 -1.11
CA LYS A 63 -9.43 5.86 -0.16
C LYS A 63 -9.16 7.29 -0.58
N SER A 64 -10.07 8.18 -0.21
CA SER A 64 -9.84 9.62 -0.28
C SER A 64 -8.85 10.06 0.80
N ILE A 65 -7.67 10.53 0.38
CA ILE A 65 -6.63 11.01 1.28
C ILE A 65 -6.51 12.53 1.14
N PRO A 66 -6.69 13.31 2.23
CA PRO A 66 -6.45 14.74 2.22
C PRO A 66 -5.00 15.06 1.86
N ASP A 67 -4.79 16.16 1.15
CA ASP A 67 -3.46 16.68 0.88
C ASP A 67 -2.85 17.33 2.14
N SER A 68 -1.55 17.61 2.08
CA SER A 68 -0.76 18.03 3.25
C SER A 68 -1.09 19.43 3.79
N ASP A 69 -1.79 20.27 3.01
CA ASP A 69 -2.18 21.61 3.47
C ASP A 69 -3.22 21.58 4.59
N GLY A 70 -4.00 20.49 4.71
CA GLY A 70 -5.06 20.32 5.70
C GLY A 70 -6.16 21.39 5.64
N ALA A 71 -6.11 22.29 4.66
CA ALA A 71 -6.87 23.52 4.65
C ALA A 71 -8.29 23.26 4.15
N THR A 72 -9.27 23.86 4.83
CA THR A 72 -10.67 23.83 4.37
C THR A 72 -10.95 25.11 3.61
N TYR A 73 -11.46 24.95 2.41
CA TYR A 73 -11.79 26.03 1.49
C TYR A 73 -13.30 26.10 1.32
N GLU A 74 -13.77 27.26 0.89
CA GLU A 74 -15.17 27.49 0.57
C GLU A 74 -15.32 27.90 -0.89
N MET A 75 -16.45 27.55 -1.50
CA MET A 75 -16.83 28.05 -2.80
C MET A 75 -18.35 28.17 -2.92
N ASN A 76 -18.80 29.02 -3.83
CA ASN A 76 -20.21 29.14 -4.14
C ASN A 76 -20.56 28.25 -5.33
N VAL A 77 -21.62 27.46 -5.18
CA VAL A 77 -22.18 26.61 -6.23
C VAL A 77 -22.74 27.48 -7.35
N GLN A 78 -22.42 27.13 -8.58
CA GLN A 78 -22.95 27.76 -9.78
C GLN A 78 -24.03 26.89 -10.43
N ALA A 79 -24.86 27.49 -11.29
CA ALA A 79 -25.84 26.74 -12.06
C ALA A 79 -25.15 25.70 -12.95
N GLY A 80 -25.60 24.44 -12.88
CA GLY A 80 -25.03 23.32 -13.64
C GLY A 80 -23.85 22.60 -12.95
N ASP A 81 -23.48 23.02 -11.74
CA ASP A 81 -22.50 22.31 -10.92
C ASP A 81 -23.03 20.96 -10.43
N SER A 82 -22.10 20.03 -10.25
CA SER A 82 -22.30 18.79 -9.51
C SER A 82 -21.12 18.61 -8.54
N ILE A 83 -21.32 17.84 -7.46
CA ILE A 83 -20.23 17.53 -6.52
C ILE A 83 -19.04 16.90 -7.24
N SER A 84 -19.29 16.05 -8.25
CA SER A 84 -18.24 15.44 -9.07
C SER A 84 -17.45 16.44 -9.92
N LYS A 85 -18.13 17.40 -10.58
CA LYS A 85 -17.47 18.47 -11.35
C LYS A 85 -16.65 19.37 -10.44
N ILE A 86 -17.21 19.77 -9.29
CA ILE A 86 -16.53 20.60 -8.29
C ILE A 86 -15.30 19.87 -7.74
N ALA A 87 -15.44 18.61 -7.33
CA ALA A 87 -14.34 17.80 -6.82
C ALA A 87 -13.18 17.77 -7.82
N LYS A 88 -13.47 17.46 -9.09
CA LYS A 88 -12.46 17.46 -10.16
C LYS A 88 -11.81 18.84 -10.35
N ALA A 89 -12.60 19.91 -10.41
CA ALA A 89 -12.11 21.26 -10.65
C ALA A 89 -11.25 21.81 -9.49
N LYS A 90 -11.53 21.38 -8.26
CA LYS A 90 -10.87 21.87 -7.04
C LYS A 90 -9.79 20.94 -6.48
N GLY A 91 -9.48 19.84 -7.17
CA GLY A 91 -8.50 18.86 -6.69
C GLY A 91 -8.93 18.16 -5.40
N SER A 92 -10.22 17.85 -5.29
CA SER A 92 -10.83 17.14 -4.16
C SER A 92 -11.46 15.83 -4.64
N THR A 93 -11.98 15.04 -3.71
CA THR A 93 -12.85 13.88 -3.98
C THR A 93 -14.30 14.19 -3.62
N VAL A 94 -15.23 13.46 -4.25
CA VAL A 94 -16.66 13.51 -3.92
C VAL A 94 -16.89 13.15 -2.45
N GLU A 95 -16.24 12.09 -1.97
CA GLU A 95 -16.31 11.62 -0.58
C GLU A 95 -15.94 12.74 0.41
N THR A 96 -14.83 13.45 0.15
CA THR A 96 -14.37 14.55 1.01
C THR A 96 -15.37 15.68 1.05
N ILE A 97 -15.90 16.08 -0.11
CA ILE A 97 -16.87 17.18 -0.19
C ILE A 97 -18.17 16.80 0.52
N GLN A 98 -18.71 15.61 0.27
CA GLN A 98 -19.94 15.15 0.93
C GLN A 98 -19.77 15.05 2.45
N LYS A 99 -18.63 14.54 2.92
CA LYS A 99 -18.31 14.45 4.35
C LYS A 99 -18.27 15.82 5.03
N LEU A 100 -17.79 16.85 4.34
CA LEU A 100 -17.72 18.22 4.86
C LEU A 100 -19.06 18.96 4.79
N ASN A 101 -20.01 18.45 3.99
CA ASN A 101 -21.30 19.11 3.75
C ASN A 101 -22.43 18.08 3.84
N PRO A 102 -22.65 17.45 5.02
CA PRO A 102 -23.61 16.35 5.16
C PRO A 102 -25.05 16.74 4.83
N ALA A 103 -25.42 18.02 4.95
CA ALA A 103 -26.74 18.54 4.60
C ALA A 103 -26.90 18.87 3.09
N ALA A 104 -25.82 18.87 2.31
CA ALA A 104 -25.82 19.26 0.90
C ALA A 104 -26.15 18.07 -0.02
N HIS A 105 -27.34 17.49 0.13
CA HIS A 105 -27.79 16.37 -0.72
C HIS A 105 -28.10 16.80 -2.16
N ILE A 106 -28.62 18.02 -2.33
CA ILE A 106 -28.92 18.63 -3.64
C ILE A 106 -28.23 19.99 -3.67
N LEU A 107 -27.42 20.22 -4.70
CA LEU A 107 -26.73 21.50 -4.87
C LEU A 107 -27.69 22.56 -5.41
N ARG A 108 -27.68 23.74 -4.76
CA ARG A 108 -28.44 24.90 -5.21
C ARG A 108 -27.48 26.03 -5.60
N PRO A 109 -27.70 26.73 -6.72
CA PRO A 109 -26.88 27.90 -7.07
C PRO A 109 -26.86 28.92 -5.93
N GLY A 110 -25.69 29.50 -5.66
CA GLY A 110 -25.46 30.43 -4.56
C GLY A 110 -25.18 29.79 -3.20
N GLN A 111 -25.34 28.46 -3.07
CA GLN A 111 -24.97 27.75 -1.85
C GLN A 111 -23.45 27.79 -1.65
N THR A 112 -23.00 28.10 -0.43
CA THR A 112 -21.58 27.94 -0.05
C THR A 112 -21.29 26.50 0.34
N LEU A 113 -20.20 25.96 -0.18
CA LEU A 113 -19.82 24.56 -0.10
C LEU A 113 -18.37 24.46 0.37
N LYS A 114 -18.13 23.65 1.40
CA LYS A 114 -16.80 23.41 1.96
C LYS A 114 -16.08 22.29 1.22
N TYR A 115 -14.79 22.43 0.97
CA TYR A 115 -13.98 21.35 0.42
C TYR A 115 -12.58 21.36 1.03
N ARG A 116 -11.87 20.23 0.88
CA ARG A 116 -10.44 20.11 1.15
C ARG A 116 -9.80 19.48 -0.06
N LYS A 117 -8.55 19.81 -0.37
CA LYS A 117 -7.83 19.08 -1.41
C LYS A 117 -7.61 17.65 -0.95
N ALA A 118 -7.91 16.72 -1.84
CA ALA A 118 -7.83 15.30 -1.57
C ALA A 118 -7.76 14.53 -2.88
N SER A 119 -7.05 13.42 -2.86
CA SER A 119 -6.93 12.52 -4.01
C SER A 119 -7.28 11.09 -3.62
N LEU A 120 -7.84 10.35 -4.56
CA LEU A 120 -8.02 8.91 -4.40
C LEU A 120 -6.65 8.24 -4.50
N ARG A 121 -6.21 7.62 -3.41
CA ARG A 121 -4.92 6.93 -3.34
C ARG A 121 -5.13 5.50 -2.88
N ARG A 122 -4.28 4.60 -3.37
CA ARG A 122 -4.17 3.26 -2.80
C ARG A 122 -3.59 3.41 -1.39
N VAL A 123 -4.18 2.70 -0.44
CA VAL A 123 -3.68 2.59 0.93
C VAL A 123 -3.68 1.14 1.38
N ILE A 124 -2.89 0.85 2.40
CA ILE A 124 -2.98 -0.40 3.14
C ILE A 124 -4.18 -0.27 4.08
N ALA A 125 -5.26 -0.98 3.75
CA ALA A 125 -6.50 -1.00 4.54
C ALA A 125 -6.45 -1.99 5.70
N GLY A 126 -5.48 -2.91 5.68
CA GLY A 126 -5.23 -3.88 6.72
C GLY A 126 -4.26 -4.94 6.24
N TRP A 127 -4.06 -5.95 7.09
CA TRP A 127 -3.16 -7.07 6.81
C TRP A 127 -3.95 -8.37 6.87
N LYS A 128 -3.65 -9.29 5.95
CA LYS A 128 -4.07 -10.68 6.08
C LYS A 128 -3.43 -11.26 7.34
N MET A 129 -4.13 -12.18 8.00
CA MET A 129 -3.56 -12.94 9.11
C MET A 129 -2.30 -13.68 8.63
N ILE A 130 -1.19 -13.50 9.32
CA ILE A 130 0.09 -14.08 8.93
C ILE A 130 0.20 -15.50 9.50
N THR A 131 -0.09 -16.48 8.65
CA THR A 131 0.13 -17.91 8.89
C THR A 131 0.96 -18.52 7.76
N THR A 132 1.64 -19.63 8.02
CA THR A 132 2.42 -20.37 7.01
C THR A 132 1.58 -20.73 5.77
N SER A 133 0.34 -21.15 5.98
CA SER A 133 -0.64 -21.39 4.90
C SER A 133 -0.97 -20.13 4.10
N SER A 134 -1.30 -19.02 4.78
CA SER A 134 -1.64 -17.76 4.10
C SER A 134 -0.47 -17.19 3.29
N ILE A 135 0.76 -17.35 3.80
CA ILE A 135 2.00 -16.96 3.13
C ILE A 135 2.21 -17.85 1.90
N ALA A 136 2.03 -19.17 2.02
CA ALA A 136 2.12 -20.06 0.86
C ALA A 136 1.15 -19.67 -0.25
N THR A 137 -0.11 -19.42 0.08
CA THR A 137 -1.13 -18.98 -0.88
C THR A 137 -0.83 -17.60 -1.48
N SER A 138 -0.16 -16.70 -0.74
CA SER A 138 0.03 -15.32 -1.20
C SER A 138 1.41 -15.03 -1.78
N TYR A 139 2.46 -15.74 -1.39
CA TYR A 139 3.85 -15.46 -1.77
C TYR A 139 4.37 -16.44 -2.84
N ASN A 140 4.09 -17.74 -2.70
CA ASN A 140 4.59 -18.78 -3.62
C ASN A 140 3.53 -19.86 -3.88
N VAL A 141 2.69 -19.59 -4.89
CA VAL A 141 1.52 -20.41 -5.24
C VAL A 141 1.91 -21.73 -5.92
N GLY A 142 3.13 -21.86 -6.45
CA GLY A 142 3.54 -23.01 -7.27
C GLY A 142 4.03 -24.25 -6.51
N ASP A 143 4.29 -24.13 -5.20
CA ASP A 143 4.85 -25.22 -4.40
C ASP A 143 3.83 -25.71 -3.35
N SER A 144 3.24 -26.89 -3.60
CA SER A 144 2.25 -27.50 -2.70
C SER A 144 2.80 -27.85 -1.32
N MET A 145 4.13 -27.94 -1.15
CA MET A 145 4.80 -28.20 0.12
C MET A 145 5.28 -26.91 0.81
N TYR A 146 5.03 -25.73 0.24
CA TYR A 146 5.60 -24.49 0.75
C TYR A 146 5.18 -24.16 2.18
N ALA A 147 3.89 -24.34 2.51
CA ALA A 147 3.39 -24.13 3.87
C ALA A 147 4.12 -25.04 4.88
N LYS A 148 4.29 -26.33 4.56
CA LYS A 148 5.00 -27.29 5.41
C LYS A 148 6.48 -26.94 5.60
N LYS A 149 7.14 -26.42 4.56
CA LYS A 149 8.53 -25.92 4.66
C LYS A 149 8.63 -24.74 5.61
N LEU A 150 7.65 -23.83 5.56
CA LEU A 150 7.59 -22.70 6.50
C LEU A 150 7.28 -23.16 7.93
N ASP A 151 6.36 -24.12 8.12
CA ASP A 151 6.06 -24.69 9.44
C ASP A 151 7.29 -25.32 10.06
N TYR A 152 8.03 -26.11 9.27
CA TYR A 152 9.28 -26.74 9.70
C TYR A 152 10.31 -25.68 10.12
N ALA A 153 10.57 -24.68 9.27
CA ALA A 153 11.51 -23.62 9.58
C ALA A 153 11.11 -22.83 10.84
N LEU A 154 9.82 -22.49 10.98
CA LEU A 154 9.30 -21.78 12.14
C LEU A 154 9.46 -22.60 13.43
N ALA A 155 9.21 -23.92 13.36
CA ALA A 155 9.41 -24.81 14.49
C ALA A 155 10.87 -24.88 14.94
N LEU A 156 11.82 -24.91 13.99
CA LEU A 156 13.25 -24.86 14.30
C LEU A 156 13.65 -23.52 14.94
N ILE A 157 13.19 -22.39 14.36
CA ILE A 157 13.47 -21.06 14.90
C ILE A 157 12.97 -20.92 16.34
N ARG A 158 11.76 -21.44 16.64
CA ARG A 158 11.18 -21.39 17.99
C ARG A 158 11.92 -22.27 19.00
N LYS A 159 12.63 -23.30 18.55
CA LYS A 159 13.43 -24.20 19.39
C LYS A 159 14.87 -23.72 19.54
N GLY A 160 15.36 -22.88 18.64
CA GLY A 160 16.72 -22.33 18.70
C GLY A 160 16.85 -21.31 19.82
N GLU A 161 18.00 -21.32 20.50
CA GLU A 161 18.40 -20.22 21.37
C GLU A 161 18.68 -18.97 20.50
N THR A 162 18.32 -17.80 21.01
CA THR A 162 18.61 -16.54 20.31
C THR A 162 20.12 -16.35 20.23
N ALA A 163 20.65 -16.14 19.03
CA ALA A 163 22.04 -15.75 18.87
C ALA A 163 22.24 -14.38 19.53
N ILE A 164 23.12 -14.31 20.53
CA ILE A 164 23.55 -13.05 21.10
C ILE A 164 24.43 -12.37 20.05
N CYS A 165 23.89 -11.36 19.35
CA CYS A 165 24.70 -10.52 18.48
C CYS A 165 25.61 -9.66 19.37
N ALA A 166 26.91 -9.91 19.34
CA ALA A 166 27.89 -8.99 19.89
C ALA A 166 27.87 -7.69 19.06
N TYR A 167 27.63 -6.57 19.74
CA TYR A 167 27.62 -5.22 19.15
C TYR A 167 29.02 -4.74 18.84
#